data_AF-A0A531K718-F1
#
_entry.id   AF-A0A531K718-F1
#
_cell.length_a   1.000
_cell.length_b   1.000
_cell.length_c   1.000
_cell.angle_alpha   90.00
_cell.angle_beta   90.00
_cell.angle_gamma   90.00
#
_symmetry.space_group_name_H-M   'P 1'
#
loop_
_entity.id
_entity.type
_entity.pdbx_description
1 polymer ?
#
loop_
_entity_poly.entity_id
_entity_poly.type
_entity_poly.pdbx_seq_one_letter_code
_entity_poly.pdbx_strand_id
1 'polypeptide(L)' 'MSKPAAGPRLSDRQRLSWLRLIRTPNVGPASFRELINRFGSAEAALEMLPELMISGGASRILRIPT' A
#
# COMPACT_ATOMS: atom_id res chain seq x y z
N MET A 1 25.07 -15.68 16.26
CA MET A 1 23.75 -15.56 15.61
C MET A 1 23.23 -14.14 15.85
N SER A 2 23.15 -13.30 14.81
CA SER A 2 22.59 -11.95 14.95
C SER A 2 21.08 -12.02 15.14
N LYS A 3 20.58 -11.39 16.20
CA LYS A 3 19.14 -11.23 16.46
C LYS A 3 18.51 -10.53 15.24
N PRO A 4 17.34 -10.97 14.74
CA PRO A 4 16.68 -10.25 13.66
C PRO A 4 16.44 -8.82 14.13
N ALA A 5 16.85 -7.85 13.30
CA ALA A 5 16.57 -6.45 13.57
C ALA A 5 15.06 -6.32 13.80
N ALA A 6 14.67 -5.67 14.91
CA ALA A 6 13.27 -5.40 15.16
C ALA A 6 12.71 -4.67 13.92
N GLY A 7 11.58 -5.15 13.40
CA GLY A 7 10.94 -4.52 12.26
C GLY A 7 10.69 -3.04 12.50
N PRO A 8 10.51 -2.24 11.44
CA PRO A 8 10.26 -0.81 11.57
C PRO A 8 9.11 -0.55 12.54
N ARG A 9 9.33 0.33 13.53
CA ARG A 9 8.27 0.79 14.42
C ARG A 9 7.38 1.76 13.65
N LEU A 10 6.19 1.29 13.30
CA LEU A 10 5.16 2.11 12.68
C LEU A 10 4.28 2.75 13.75
N SER A 11 3.87 4.00 13.53
CA SER A 11 2.74 4.57 14.25
C SER A 11 1.45 3.85 13.88
N ASP A 12 0.40 3.98 14.69
CA ASP A 12 -0.89 3.35 14.41
C ASP A 12 -1.47 3.81 13.06
N ARG A 13 -1.31 5.09 12.70
CA ARG A 13 -1.68 5.63 11.39
C ARG A 13 -0.93 4.94 10.25
N GLN A 14 0.38 4.79 10.38
CA GLN A 14 1.19 4.10 9.37
C GLN A 14 0.77 2.64 9.25
N ARG A 15 0.56 1.94 10.37
CA ARG A 15 0.11 0.55 10.40
C ARG A 15 -1.26 0.38 9.74
N LEU A 16 -2.19 1.30 10.01
CA LEU A 16 -3.50 1.33 9.37
C LEU A 16 -3.36 1.51 7.86
N SER A 17 -2.58 2.49 7.40
CA SER A 17 -2.36 2.71 5.96
C SER A 17 -1.73 1.48 5.28
N TRP A 18 -0.78 0.81 5.93
CA TRP A 18 -0.21 -0.44 5.42
C TRP A 18 -1.25 -1.54 5.27
N LEU A 19 -2.10 -1.74 6.30
CA LEU A 19 -3.16 -2.73 6.27
C LEU A 19 -4.23 -2.40 5.22
N ARG A 20 -4.58 -1.13 5.05
CA ARG A 20 -5.51 -0.68 4.01
C ARG A 20 -4.93 -0.96 2.62
N LEU A 21 -3.67 -0.61 2.40
CA LEU A 21 -3.01 -0.80 1.11
C LEU A 21 -2.94 -2.27 0.69
N ILE A 22 -2.47 -3.17 1.55
CA ILE A 22 -2.37 -4.60 1.21
C ILE A 22 -3.74 -5.28 1.10
N ARG A 23 -4.80 -4.70 1.70
CA ARG A 23 -6.18 -5.18 1.56
C ARG A 23 -6.94 -4.53 0.42
N THR A 24 -6.33 -3.59 -0.29
CA THR A 24 -6.91 -3.05 -1.52
C THR A 24 -6.97 -4.18 -2.55
N PRO A 25 -8.12 -4.36 -3.23
CA PRO A 25 -8.23 -5.32 -4.32
C PRO A 25 -7.12 -5.13 -5.36
N ASN A 26 -6.58 -6.25 -5.87
CA ASN A 26 -5.46 -6.29 -6.82
C ASN A 26 -4.10 -5.80 -6.28
N VAL A 27 -3.97 -5.49 -4.99
CA VAL A 27 -2.67 -5.21 -4.35
C VAL A 27 -2.15 -6.48 -3.66
N GLY A 28 -1.30 -7.22 -4.36
CA GLY A 28 -0.55 -8.35 -3.78
C GLY A 28 0.76 -7.91 -3.11
N PRO A 29 1.52 -8.82 -2.48
CA PRO A 29 2.78 -8.48 -1.80
C PRO A 29 3.83 -7.81 -2.71
N ALA A 30 3.91 -8.22 -3.98
CA ALA A 30 4.82 -7.61 -4.95
C ALA A 30 4.41 -6.16 -5.28
N SER A 31 3.14 -5.95 -5.63
CA SER A 31 2.59 -4.61 -5.91
C SER A 31 2.68 -3.71 -4.68
N PHE A 32 2.40 -4.24 -3.49
CA PHE A 32 2.58 -3.50 -2.24
C PHE A 32 4.00 -2.96 -2.13
N ARG A 33 5.01 -3.82 -2.28
CA ARG A 33 6.41 -3.41 -2.20
C ARG A 33 6.78 -2.39 -3.27
N GLU A 34 6.30 -2.57 -4.50
CA GLU A 34 6.51 -1.62 -5.59
C GLU A 34 5.90 -0.25 -5.28
N LEU A 35 4.65 -0.22 -4.82
CA LEU A 35 3.94 1.01 -4.46
C LEU A 35 4.65 1.74 -3.30
N ILE A 36 5.10 1.02 -2.28
CA ILE A 36 5.89 1.61 -1.19
C ILE A 36 7.20 2.19 -1.71
N ASN A 37 7.92 1.47 -2.57
CA ASN A 37 9.18 1.95 -3.14
C ASN A 37 8.97 3.18 -4.04
N ARG A 38 7.86 3.22 -4.78
CA ARG A 38 7.55 4.29 -5.74
C ARG A 38 7.06 5.57 -5.07
N PHE A 39 6.19 5.45 -4.06
CA PHE A 39 5.51 6.59 -3.43
C PHE A 39 6.05 6.91 -2.03
N GLY A 40 6.98 6.11 -1.51
CA GLY A 40 7.66 6.33 -0.23
C GLY A 40 6.83 5.99 1.02
N SER A 41 5.51 5.86 0.91
CA SER A 41 4.65 5.46 2.02
C SER A 41 3.36 4.80 1.55
N ALA A 42 2.71 4.04 2.45
CA ALA A 42 1.41 3.46 2.17
C ALA A 42 0.31 4.51 2.03
N GLU A 43 0.43 5.63 2.75
CA GLU A 43 -0.53 6.74 2.68
C GLU A 43 -0.49 7.42 1.32
N ALA A 44 0.70 7.82 0.86
CA ALA A 44 0.88 8.39 -0.48
C ALA A 44 0.49 7.40 -1.59
N ALA A 45 0.78 6.11 -1.42
CA ALA A 45 0.33 5.10 -2.37
C ALA A 45 -1.21 5.01 -2.46
N LEU A 46 -1.91 5.05 -1.33
CA LEU A 46 -3.38 5.01 -1.29
C LEU A 46 -4.02 6.22 -1.98
N GLU A 47 -3.40 7.40 -1.88
CA GLU A 47 -3.84 8.62 -2.58
C GLU A 47 -3.72 8.49 -4.10
N MET A 48 -2.70 7.78 -4.58
CA MET A 48 -2.44 7.62 -6.02
C MET A 48 -3.19 6.45 -6.67
N LEU A 49 -3.73 5.51 -5.88
CA LEU A 49 -4.43 4.33 -6.39
C LEU A 49 -5.59 4.66 -7.37
N PRO A 50 -6.46 5.65 -7.11
CA PRO A 50 -7.54 5.98 -8.04
C PRO A 50 -7.02 6.33 -9.44
N GLU A 51 -5.96 7.13 -9.52
CA GLU A 51 -5.35 7.51 -10.80
C GLU A 51 -4.69 6.31 -11.51
N LEU A 52 -4.03 5.43 -10.76
CA LEU A 52 -3.44 4.20 -11.30
C LEU A 52 -4.50 3.24 -11.85
N MET A 53 -5.64 3.12 -11.17
CA MET A 53 -6.75 2.28 -11.63
C MET A 53 -7.33 2.81 -12.96
N ILE A 54 -7.52 4.12 -13.07
CA ILE A 54 -8.03 4.76 -14.29
C ILE A 54 -7.05 4.58 -15.45
N SER A 55 -5.76 4.87 -15.23
CA SER A 55 -4.74 4.77 -16.28
C SER A 55 -4.45 3.33 -16.71
N GLY A 56 -4.63 2.35 -15.82
CA GLY A 56 -4.51 0.92 -16.12
C GLY A 56 -5.72 0.32 -16.86
N GLY A 57 -6.71 1.13 -17.26
CA GLY A 57 -7.89 0.67 -17.99
C GLY A 57 -8.93 -0.03 -17.11
N ALA A 58 -8.89 0.14 -15.78
CA ALA A 58 -9.92 -0.41 -14.92
C ALA A 58 -11.26 0.28 -15.23
N SER A 59 -12.25 -0.49 -15.67
CA SER A 59 -13.59 0.03 -15.95
C SER A 59 -14.34 0.49 -14.69
N ARG A 60 -13.81 0.18 -13.49
CA ARG A 60 -14.37 0.57 -12.21
C ARG A 60 -13.28 0.78 -11.17
N ILE A 61 -13.36 1.89 -10.44
CA ILE A 61 -12.51 2.14 -9.26
C ILE A 61 -12.88 1.14 -8.16
N LEU A 62 -11.89 0.40 -7.69
CA LEU A 62 -12.07 -0.58 -6.61
C LEU A 62 -12.08 0.13 -5.26
N ARG A 63 -12.90 -0.37 -4.33
CA ARG A 63 -13.03 0.23 -3.00
C ARG A 63 -11.72 0.11 -2.24
N ILE A 64 -11.18 1.25 -1.82
CA ILE A 64 -10.09 1.31 -0.83
C ILE A 64 -10.70 1.00 0.56
N PRO A 65 -10.15 0.04 1.32
CA PRO A 65 -10.59 -0.24 2.68
C PRO A 65 -10.58 1.02 3.55
N THR A 66 -11.51 1.16 4.49
CA THR A 66 -11.60 2.28 5.45
C THR A 66 -10.98 1.89 6.77
#